data_AF-A0A2I0JN76-F1
#
_entry.id   AF-A0A2I0JN76-F1
#
_cell.length_a   1.000
_cell.length_b   1.000
_cell.length_c   1.000
_cell.angle_alpha   90.00
_cell.angle_beta   90.00
_cell.angle_gamma   90.00
#
_symmetry.space_group_name_H-M   'P 1'
#
loop_
_entity.id
_entity.type
_entity.pdbx_description
1 polymer ?
#
loop_
_entity_poly.entity_id
_entity_poly.type
_entity_poly.pdbx_seq_one_letter_code
_entity_poly.pdbx_strand_id
1 'polypeptide(L)'
;MATSHHQPSPSRQAFDKLEWNFIVKILQQLGFHPTFISWIYQCVSPSTFSILLNGSPHGHFSPSRGLRQGDPISPYLFVTSMEILSRLLYREETNSRATLIRSVINSTPIYTMSLFRLPKSTLSNIDSITKHFWWGTSKKEGNYYAPKSWDFICQLKAISGLGFRRAEDSNKAMLSKTSWALTKTNISLAGRAIKAKYGNFLKSSNRSSPSPIWRGLQWCKDTIKNNTCFSVGNGTSILVWHDPWIPSINDHKPSPRSDTFQDPNLKVSDLMLNHPKRWNIPLLTSLFEQAIVQNIIKIHLTQGNLEDSAQWTPNT
;
A
#
# COMPACT_ATOMS: atom_id res chain seq x y z
N MET A 1 -51.37 -42.29 22.57
CA MET A 1 -50.42 -41.48 23.38
C MET A 1 -49.27 -41.08 22.47
N ALA A 2 -49.36 -39.88 21.88
CA ALA A 2 -48.32 -39.35 20.99
C ALA A 2 -47.19 -38.79 21.86
N THR A 3 -46.01 -39.37 21.75
CA THR A 3 -44.77 -38.85 22.33
C THR A 3 -44.46 -37.50 21.69
N SER A 4 -44.61 -36.43 22.45
CA SER A 4 -44.19 -35.09 22.06
C SER A 4 -42.67 -35.08 21.89
N HIS A 5 -42.21 -35.13 20.63
CA HIS A 5 -40.83 -34.80 20.29
C HIS A 5 -40.62 -33.30 20.58
N HIS A 6 -40.19 -33.00 21.81
CA HIS A 6 -39.78 -31.68 22.21
C HIS A 6 -38.46 -31.38 21.49
N GLN A 7 -38.51 -30.66 20.37
CA GLN A 7 -37.29 -30.14 19.74
C GLN A 7 -36.56 -29.26 20.77
N PRO A 8 -35.26 -29.50 21.03
CA PRO A 8 -34.51 -28.69 21.97
C PRO A 8 -34.42 -27.25 21.45
N SER A 9 -34.60 -26.28 22.35
CA SER A 9 -34.49 -24.85 22.03
C SER A 9 -33.16 -24.53 21.34
N PRO A 10 -33.10 -23.55 20.43
CA PRO A 10 -31.88 -23.19 19.70
C PRO A 10 -30.71 -22.82 20.64
N SER A 11 -31.02 -22.30 21.82
CA SER A 11 -30.05 -22.07 22.89
C SER A 11 -29.42 -23.37 23.41
N ARG A 12 -30.21 -24.42 23.67
CA ARG A 12 -29.71 -25.73 24.13
C ARG A 12 -28.71 -26.34 23.16
N GLN A 13 -28.98 -26.25 21.86
CA GLN A 13 -28.08 -26.75 20.82
C GLN A 13 -26.76 -25.97 20.72
N ALA A 14 -26.72 -24.73 21.20
CA ALA A 14 -25.51 -23.90 21.18
C ALA A 14 -24.55 -24.25 22.33
N PHE A 15 -25.08 -24.57 23.52
CA PHE A 15 -24.28 -25.04 24.66
C PHE A 15 -23.50 -26.32 24.33
N ASP A 16 -24.10 -27.21 23.53
CA ASP A 16 -23.53 -28.53 23.18
C ASP A 16 -22.42 -28.46 22.11
N LYS A 17 -22.21 -27.31 21.47
CA LYS A 17 -21.27 -27.14 20.34
C LYS A 17 -19.96 -26.45 20.73
N LEU A 18 -19.83 -25.99 21.98
CA LEU A 18 -18.71 -25.16 22.41
C LEU A 18 -17.48 -26.01 22.75
N GLU A 19 -16.40 -25.82 21.99
CA GLU A 19 -15.15 -26.58 22.14
C GLU A 19 -14.41 -26.17 23.43
N TRP A 20 -14.01 -27.12 24.28
CA TRP A 20 -13.36 -26.79 25.56
C TRP A 20 -11.99 -26.13 25.37
N ASN A 21 -11.24 -26.55 24.35
CA ASN A 21 -9.97 -25.92 23.99
C ASN A 21 -10.13 -24.44 23.64
N PHE A 22 -11.29 -24.04 23.11
CA PHE A 22 -11.59 -22.63 22.85
C PHE A 22 -11.82 -21.86 24.16
N ILE A 23 -12.57 -22.43 25.11
CA ILE A 23 -12.79 -21.85 26.44
C ILE A 23 -11.46 -21.68 27.19
N VAL A 24 -10.62 -22.71 27.18
CA VAL A 24 -9.30 -22.67 27.83
C VAL A 24 -8.44 -21.56 27.24
N LYS A 25 -8.37 -21.45 25.90
CA LYS A 25 -7.65 -20.37 25.23
C LYS A 25 -8.20 -18.99 25.60
N ILE A 26 -9.52 -18.85 25.70
CA ILE A 26 -10.16 -17.61 26.13
C ILE A 26 -9.71 -17.24 27.54
N LEU A 27 -9.80 -18.17 28.50
CA LEU A 27 -9.43 -17.90 29.89
C LEU A 27 -7.94 -17.56 30.03
N GLN A 28 -7.07 -18.22 29.24
CA GLN A 28 -5.65 -17.88 29.16
C GLN A 28 -5.44 -16.44 28.66
N GLN A 29 -6.15 -16.04 27.60
CA GLN A 29 -6.03 -14.68 27.03
C GLN A 29 -6.64 -13.60 27.93
N LEU A 30 -7.63 -13.94 28.75
CA LEU A 30 -8.18 -13.06 29.77
C LEU A 30 -7.28 -12.95 31.01
N GLY A 31 -6.18 -13.71 31.08
CA GLY A 31 -5.18 -13.61 32.14
C GLY A 31 -5.52 -14.40 33.41
N PHE A 32 -6.43 -15.38 33.34
CA PHE A 32 -6.73 -16.23 34.50
C PHE A 32 -5.54 -17.12 34.86
N HIS A 33 -5.33 -17.36 36.16
CA HIS A 33 -4.23 -18.20 36.65
C HIS A 33 -4.36 -19.64 36.15
N PRO A 34 -3.26 -20.33 35.74
CA PRO A 34 -3.32 -21.69 35.21
C PRO A 34 -4.06 -22.69 36.10
N THR A 35 -3.93 -22.57 37.43
CA THR A 35 -4.67 -23.41 38.39
C THR A 35 -6.18 -23.24 38.28
N PHE A 36 -6.66 -22.01 38.15
CA PHE A 36 -8.09 -21.73 37.95
C PHE A 36 -8.59 -22.31 36.63
N ILE A 37 -7.80 -22.13 35.56
CA ILE A 37 -8.12 -22.69 34.23
C ILE A 37 -8.19 -24.21 34.30
N SER A 38 -7.28 -24.87 35.04
CA SER A 38 -7.31 -26.31 35.28
C SER A 38 -8.58 -26.75 36.00
N TRP A 39 -9.04 -26.01 37.01
CA TRP A 39 -10.30 -26.31 37.69
C TRP A 39 -11.48 -26.17 36.75
N ILE A 40 -11.56 -25.09 35.97
CA ILE A 40 -12.62 -24.91 34.98
C ILE A 40 -12.60 -26.04 33.94
N TYR A 41 -11.42 -26.40 33.45
CA TYR A 41 -11.27 -27.50 32.49
C TYR A 41 -11.79 -28.82 33.07
N GLN A 42 -11.48 -29.14 34.33
CA GLN A 42 -11.99 -30.31 35.03
C GLN A 42 -13.52 -30.26 35.28
N CYS A 43 -14.08 -29.08 35.54
CA CYS A 43 -15.54 -28.93 35.69
C CYS A 43 -16.28 -29.18 34.38
N VAL A 44 -15.73 -28.66 33.27
CA VAL A 44 -16.40 -28.70 31.97
C VAL A 44 -16.13 -30.02 31.23
N SER A 45 -14.96 -30.62 31.38
CA SER A 45 -14.61 -31.94 30.84
C SER A 45 -15.31 -33.06 31.63
N PRO A 46 -16.16 -33.89 31.01
CA PRO A 46 -16.76 -35.04 31.67
C PRO A 46 -15.83 -36.25 31.67
N SER A 47 -15.77 -36.91 32.82
CA SER A 47 -15.66 -38.36 32.91
C SER A 47 -16.81 -39.01 32.13
N THR A 48 -16.48 -39.89 31.20
CA THR A 48 -17.33 -40.82 30.42
C THR A 48 -18.83 -40.89 30.78
N PHE A 49 -19.71 -40.72 29.80
CA PHE A 49 -21.14 -40.96 29.93
C PHE A 49 -21.53 -42.36 29.45
N SER A 50 -22.59 -42.94 30.02
CA SER A 50 -23.21 -44.19 29.56
C SER A 50 -24.69 -43.96 29.27
N ILE A 51 -25.22 -44.54 28.19
CA ILE A 51 -26.66 -44.48 27.90
C ILE A 51 -27.35 -45.60 28.68
N LEU A 52 -28.38 -45.28 29.45
CA LEU A 52 -29.23 -46.29 30.08
C LEU A 52 -30.21 -46.87 29.05
N LEU A 53 -30.01 -48.14 28.68
CA LEU A 53 -30.97 -48.91 27.89
C LEU A 53 -31.66 -49.91 28.81
N ASN A 54 -32.99 -49.78 28.94
CA ASN A 54 -33.83 -50.64 29.78
C ASN A 54 -33.37 -50.72 31.25
N GLY A 55 -32.91 -49.59 31.83
CA GLY A 55 -32.50 -49.54 33.24
C GLY A 55 -31.07 -50.03 33.51
N SER A 56 -30.37 -50.52 32.49
CA SER A 56 -28.96 -50.94 32.56
C SER A 56 -28.06 -50.01 31.74
N PRO A 57 -26.94 -49.51 32.30
CA PRO A 57 -25.99 -48.66 31.56
C PRO A 57 -25.34 -49.47 30.43
N HIS A 58 -25.30 -48.89 29.24
CA HIS A 58 -24.79 -49.51 28.02
C HIS A 58 -23.86 -48.56 27.28
N GLY A 59 -22.63 -49.03 27.01
CA GLY A 59 -21.58 -48.26 26.34
C GLY A 59 -21.04 -47.09 27.17
N HIS A 60 -19.83 -46.64 26.82
CA HIS A 60 -19.23 -45.43 27.38
C HIS A 60 -18.83 -44.51 26.23
N PHE A 61 -19.22 -43.25 26.29
CA PHE A 61 -18.80 -42.23 25.34
C PHE A 61 -18.21 -41.05 26.09
N SER A 62 -17.06 -40.58 25.60
CA SER A 62 -16.41 -39.38 26.08
C SER A 62 -16.84 -38.23 25.18
N PRO A 63 -17.60 -37.25 25.69
CA PRO A 63 -17.85 -36.03 24.93
C PRO A 63 -16.53 -35.30 24.70
N SER A 64 -16.42 -34.57 23.59
CA SER A 64 -15.23 -33.76 23.27
C SER A 64 -15.47 -32.26 23.40
N ARG A 65 -16.72 -31.86 23.60
CA ARG A 65 -17.20 -30.48 23.60
C ARG A 65 -18.54 -30.37 24.33
N GLY A 66 -18.96 -29.14 24.56
CA GLY A 66 -20.25 -28.81 25.16
C GLY A 66 -20.15 -28.45 26.63
N LEU A 67 -21.04 -27.57 27.08
CA LEU A 67 -21.13 -27.11 28.46
C LEU A 67 -22.24 -27.86 29.21
N ARG A 68 -22.01 -28.20 30.49
CA ARG A 68 -23.00 -28.91 31.31
C ARG A 68 -24.20 -27.99 31.60
N GLN A 69 -25.40 -28.39 31.21
CA GLN A 69 -26.64 -27.70 31.59
C GLN A 69 -26.96 -27.97 33.06
N GLY A 70 -27.33 -26.92 33.81
CA GLY A 70 -27.58 -27.00 35.26
C GLY A 70 -26.35 -26.73 36.12
N ASP A 71 -25.16 -26.60 35.53
CA ASP A 71 -23.97 -26.09 36.22
C ASP A 71 -24.04 -24.55 36.31
N PRO A 72 -23.88 -23.96 37.50
CA PRO A 72 -23.92 -22.51 37.67
C PRO A 72 -22.84 -21.75 36.86
N ILE A 73 -21.73 -22.39 36.46
CA ILE A 73 -20.64 -21.72 35.74
C ILE A 73 -20.82 -21.71 34.22
N SER A 74 -21.55 -22.70 33.68
CA SER A 74 -21.76 -22.87 32.24
C SER A 74 -22.37 -21.65 31.55
N PRO A 75 -23.39 -20.95 32.10
CA PRO A 75 -23.94 -19.75 31.48
C PRO A 75 -22.90 -18.63 31.29
N TYR A 76 -22.02 -18.43 32.27
CA TYR A 76 -20.99 -17.40 32.21
C TYR A 76 -19.94 -17.75 31.15
N LEU A 77 -19.46 -18.99 31.13
CA LEU A 77 -18.51 -19.46 30.12
C LEU A 77 -19.08 -19.34 28.70
N PHE A 78 -20.37 -19.63 28.54
CA PHE A 78 -21.06 -19.49 27.26
C PHE A 78 -21.12 -18.04 26.80
N VAL A 79 -21.57 -17.12 27.67
CA VAL A 79 -21.68 -15.68 27.33
C VAL A 79 -20.32 -15.10 26.96
N THR A 80 -19.29 -15.33 27.77
CA THR A 80 -17.92 -14.86 27.49
C THR A 80 -17.39 -15.44 26.18
N SER A 81 -17.65 -16.72 25.92
CA SER A 81 -17.22 -17.38 24.68
C SER A 81 -17.92 -16.82 23.45
N MET A 82 -19.22 -16.56 23.54
CA MET A 82 -20.00 -15.98 22.44
C MET A 82 -19.60 -14.53 22.17
N GLU A 83 -19.31 -13.75 23.21
CA GLU A 83 -18.82 -12.39 23.04
C GLU A 83 -17.48 -12.36 22.30
N ILE A 84 -16.53 -13.21 22.70
CA ILE A 84 -15.22 -13.29 22.04
C ILE A 84 -15.37 -13.85 20.62
N LEU A 85 -16.17 -14.89 20.42
CA LEU A 85 -16.44 -15.43 19.09
C LEU A 85 -17.05 -14.37 18.16
N SER A 86 -17.99 -13.57 18.65
CA SER A 86 -18.59 -12.46 17.88
C SER A 86 -17.52 -11.44 17.46
N ARG A 87 -16.61 -11.06 18.36
CA ARG A 87 -15.49 -10.16 18.05
C ARG A 87 -14.52 -10.76 17.03
N LEU A 88 -14.24 -12.07 17.11
CA LEU A 88 -13.39 -12.78 16.14
C LEU A 88 -14.03 -12.83 14.76
N LEU A 89 -15.33 -13.17 14.67
CA LEU A 89 -16.05 -13.19 13.40
C LEU A 89 -16.09 -11.81 12.75
N TYR A 90 -16.36 -10.76 13.51
CA TYR A 90 -16.34 -9.39 13.01
C TYR A 90 -14.96 -8.97 12.50
N ARG A 91 -13.90 -9.36 13.20
CA ARG A 91 -12.51 -9.12 12.78
C ARG A 91 -12.18 -9.85 11.48
N GLU A 92 -12.57 -11.11 11.33
CA GLU A 92 -12.35 -11.87 10.11
C GLU A 92 -13.15 -11.30 8.92
N GLU A 93 -14.39 -10.90 9.14
CA GLU A 93 -15.20 -10.25 8.12
C GLU A 93 -14.55 -8.95 7.63
N THR A 94 -14.12 -8.07 8.53
CA THR A 94 -13.45 -6.82 8.17
C THR A 94 -12.12 -7.06 7.45
N ASN A 95 -11.33 -8.05 7.88
CA ASN A 95 -10.11 -8.46 7.19
C ASN A 95 -10.39 -8.97 5.77
N SER A 96 -11.45 -9.76 5.60
CA SER A 96 -11.86 -10.29 4.30
C SER A 96 -12.25 -9.18 3.33
N ARG A 97 -13.04 -8.19 3.79
CA ARG A 97 -13.40 -7.00 3.00
C ARG A 97 -12.18 -6.18 2.63
N ALA A 98 -11.26 -5.96 3.58
CA ALA A 98 -10.02 -5.23 3.31
C ALA A 98 -9.15 -5.95 2.26
N THR A 99 -9.19 -7.28 2.24
CA THR A 99 -8.49 -8.11 1.25
C THR A 99 -9.14 -7.96 -0.12
N LEU A 100 -10.46 -8.06 -0.22
CA LEU A 100 -11.21 -7.90 -1.47
C LEU A 100 -11.04 -6.51 -2.09
N ILE A 101 -11.01 -5.45 -1.28
CA ILE A 101 -10.72 -4.10 -1.77
C ILE A 101 -9.34 -4.07 -2.45
N ARG A 102 -8.33 -4.66 -1.81
CA ARG A 102 -6.95 -4.64 -2.32
C ARG A 102 -6.75 -5.54 -3.54
N SER A 103 -7.36 -6.74 -3.56
CA SER A 103 -7.14 -7.73 -4.61
C SER A 103 -8.05 -7.58 -5.81
N VAL A 104 -9.27 -7.02 -5.63
CA VAL A 104 -10.29 -6.91 -6.68
C VAL A 104 -10.54 -5.45 -7.07
N ILE A 105 -10.99 -4.62 -6.13
CA ILE A 105 -11.41 -3.24 -6.46
C ILE A 105 -10.23 -2.41 -6.95
N ASN A 106 -9.10 -2.47 -6.24
CA ASN A 106 -7.90 -1.74 -6.62
C ASN A 106 -7.23 -2.32 -7.87
N SER A 107 -7.42 -3.61 -8.19
CA SER A 107 -6.76 -4.25 -9.32
C SER A 107 -7.52 -4.06 -10.64
N THR A 108 -8.85 -3.99 -10.58
CA THR A 108 -9.73 -3.86 -11.75
C THR A 108 -9.37 -2.67 -12.64
N PRO A 109 -9.13 -1.44 -12.13
CA PRO A 109 -8.85 -0.28 -12.98
C PRO A 109 -7.35 -0.11 -13.31
N ILE A 110 -6.45 -1.01 -12.87
CA ILE A 110 -4.98 -0.86 -13.01
C ILE A 110 -4.58 -0.53 -14.44
N TYR A 111 -5.05 -1.32 -15.41
CA TYR A 111 -4.66 -1.12 -16.81
C TYR A 111 -5.07 0.26 -17.32
N THR A 112 -6.34 0.62 -17.12
CA THR A 112 -6.89 1.92 -17.55
C THR A 112 -6.21 3.09 -16.83
N MET A 113 -5.98 2.98 -15.51
CA MET A 113 -5.29 3.97 -14.70
C MET A 113 -3.81 4.13 -15.06
N SER A 114 -3.18 3.13 -15.69
CA SER A 114 -1.78 3.23 -16.14
C SER A 114 -1.62 3.97 -17.48
N LEU A 115 -2.71 4.10 -18.25
CA LEU A 115 -2.71 4.68 -19.59
C LEU A 115 -3.35 6.05 -19.64
N PHE A 116 -4.44 6.26 -18.91
CA PHE A 116 -5.26 7.46 -19.00
C PHE A 116 -5.39 8.17 -17.66
N ARG A 117 -5.43 9.50 -17.72
CA ARG A 117 -5.93 10.30 -16.60
C ARG A 117 -7.45 10.18 -16.60
N LEU A 118 -7.98 9.50 -15.60
CA LEU A 118 -9.42 9.34 -15.45
C LEU A 118 -10.08 10.65 -14.99
N PRO A 119 -11.32 10.92 -15.40
CA PRO A 119 -12.09 12.05 -14.88
C PRO A 119 -12.24 11.97 -13.37
N LYS A 120 -12.21 13.13 -12.69
CA LYS A 120 -12.40 13.20 -11.24
C LYS A 120 -13.71 12.57 -10.78
N SER A 121 -14.78 12.68 -11.57
CA SER A 121 -16.08 12.04 -11.30
C SER A 121 -16.00 10.51 -11.28
N THR A 122 -15.27 9.90 -12.22
CA THR A 122 -15.05 8.46 -12.26
C THR A 122 -14.23 8.01 -11.06
N LEU A 123 -13.17 8.74 -10.72
CA LEU A 123 -12.34 8.46 -9.55
C LEU A 123 -13.14 8.55 -8.24
N SER A 124 -13.96 9.59 -8.08
CA SER A 124 -14.83 9.73 -6.92
C SER A 124 -15.88 8.62 -6.84
N ASN A 125 -16.36 8.12 -7.99
CA ASN A 125 -17.29 6.99 -8.02
C ASN A 125 -16.60 5.69 -7.58
N ILE A 126 -15.35 5.44 -8.00
CA ILE A 126 -14.56 4.29 -7.53
C ILE A 126 -14.36 4.37 -6.01
N ASP A 127 -13.96 5.54 -5.50
CA ASP A 127 -13.83 5.75 -4.05
C ASP A 127 -15.18 5.56 -3.35
N SER A 128 -16.29 6.00 -3.96
CA SER A 128 -17.65 5.81 -3.42
C SER A 128 -18.03 4.33 -3.30
N ILE A 129 -17.83 3.54 -4.35
CA ILE A 129 -18.08 2.09 -4.35
C ILE A 129 -17.22 1.41 -3.29
N THR A 130 -15.95 1.79 -3.19
CA THR A 130 -15.01 1.22 -2.22
C THR A 130 -15.44 1.53 -0.78
N LYS A 131 -15.84 2.78 -0.50
CA LYS A 131 -16.38 3.20 0.81
C LYS A 131 -17.63 2.42 1.17
N HIS A 132 -18.56 2.30 0.22
CA HIS A 132 -19.83 1.61 0.44
C HIS A 132 -19.60 0.13 0.76
N PHE A 133 -18.71 -0.53 0.02
CA PHE A 133 -18.31 -1.90 0.27
C PHE A 133 -17.61 -2.07 1.63
N TRP A 134 -16.72 -1.13 1.99
CA TRP A 134 -16.00 -1.17 3.27
C TRP A 134 -16.95 -1.09 4.47
N TRP A 135 -17.84 -0.09 4.47
CA TRP A 135 -18.78 0.15 5.57
C TRP A 135 -19.95 -0.84 5.61
N GLY A 136 -20.10 -1.71 4.61
CA GLY A 136 -20.94 -2.90 4.70
C GLY A 136 -22.43 -2.66 4.59
N THR A 137 -22.88 -2.12 3.47
CA THR A 137 -24.31 -2.01 3.19
C THR A 137 -24.82 -3.22 2.42
N SER A 138 -25.84 -3.87 2.99
CA SER A 138 -26.61 -4.92 2.33
C SER A 138 -27.81 -4.37 1.53
N LYS A 139 -28.05 -3.05 1.51
CA LYS A 139 -29.22 -2.45 0.85
C LYS A 139 -28.83 -1.37 -0.14
N LYS A 140 -29.52 -1.39 -1.30
CA LYS A 140 -29.33 -0.50 -2.44
C LYS A 140 -29.70 0.98 -2.18
N GLU A 141 -30.34 1.31 -1.06
CA GLU A 141 -30.77 2.69 -0.77
C GLU A 141 -30.67 2.98 0.74
N GLY A 142 -29.84 3.97 1.10
CA GLY A 142 -29.75 4.48 2.47
C GLY A 142 -28.37 4.97 2.87
N ASN A 143 -28.33 6.05 3.67
CA ASN A 143 -27.13 6.54 4.35
C ASN A 143 -26.44 5.40 5.10
N TYR A 144 -25.12 5.27 4.90
CA TYR A 144 -24.29 4.33 5.65
C TYR A 144 -23.58 5.06 6.79
N TYR A 145 -23.44 4.37 7.93
CA TYR A 145 -22.69 4.91 9.04
C TYR A 145 -21.18 4.80 8.74
N ALA A 146 -20.53 5.96 8.57
CA ALA A 146 -19.10 6.08 8.31
C ALA A 146 -18.42 6.76 9.50
N PRO A 147 -17.96 6.01 10.52
CA PRO A 147 -17.35 6.58 11.73
C PRO A 147 -16.02 7.29 11.49
N LYS A 148 -15.38 7.05 10.33
CA LYS A 148 -14.11 7.70 9.94
C LYS A 148 -14.19 8.21 8.51
N SER A 149 -13.51 9.33 8.26
CA SER A 149 -13.38 9.88 6.91
C SER A 149 -12.56 8.97 6.00
N TRP A 150 -12.79 9.05 4.70
CA TRP A 150 -12.02 8.28 3.72
C TRP A 150 -10.54 8.66 3.73
N ASP A 151 -10.24 9.95 3.88
CA ASP A 151 -8.86 10.42 3.95
C ASP A 151 -8.12 9.82 5.14
N PHE A 152 -8.77 9.69 6.31
CA PHE A 152 -8.20 9.02 7.47
C PHE A 152 -7.95 7.52 7.20
N ILE A 153 -8.91 6.84 6.57
CA ILE A 153 -8.80 5.42 6.20
C ILE A 153 -7.63 5.18 5.22
N CYS A 154 -7.40 6.13 4.31
CA CYS A 154 -6.35 6.05 3.32
C CYS A 154 -4.93 6.29 3.87
N GLN A 155 -4.79 6.78 5.10
CA GLN A 155 -3.48 6.95 5.72
C GLN A 155 -2.77 5.62 5.96
N LEU A 156 -1.45 5.70 6.15
CA LEU A 156 -0.60 4.56 6.47
C LEU A 156 -1.04 3.90 7.78
N LYS A 157 -0.85 2.57 7.87
CA LYS A 157 -1.08 1.82 9.11
C LYS A 157 -0.24 2.32 10.30
N ALA A 158 0.94 2.86 10.01
CA ALA A 158 1.80 3.49 11.02
C ALA A 158 1.16 4.72 11.66
N ILE A 159 0.32 5.45 10.93
CA ILE A 159 -0.36 6.67 11.37
C ILE A 159 -1.83 6.36 11.69
N SER A 160 -2.13 5.14 12.15
CA SER A 160 -3.50 4.66 12.50
C SER A 160 -4.52 4.55 11.35
N GLY A 161 -4.09 4.68 10.09
CA GLY A 161 -4.94 4.44 8.92
C GLY A 161 -5.03 2.95 8.53
N LEU A 162 -5.86 2.62 7.54
CA LEU A 162 -6.00 1.24 7.02
C LEU A 162 -5.11 0.97 5.80
N GLY A 163 -4.44 1.99 5.27
CA GLY A 163 -3.59 1.91 4.09
C GLY A 163 -4.37 1.62 2.81
N PHE A 164 -5.63 2.04 2.72
CA PHE A 164 -6.33 2.08 1.43
C PHE A 164 -5.80 3.22 0.59
N ARG A 165 -5.98 3.13 -0.73
CA ARG A 165 -5.48 4.15 -1.66
C ARG A 165 -6.66 4.87 -2.27
N ARG A 166 -6.61 6.20 -2.29
CA ARG A 166 -7.57 6.99 -3.07
C ARG A 166 -7.39 6.66 -4.55
N ALA A 167 -8.49 6.65 -5.29
CA ALA A 167 -8.45 6.33 -6.71
C ALA A 167 -7.57 7.33 -7.49
N GLU A 168 -7.64 8.62 -7.15
CA GLU A 168 -6.85 9.68 -7.80
C GLU A 168 -5.34 9.48 -7.58
N ASP A 169 -4.92 9.19 -6.36
CA ASP A 169 -3.51 8.97 -6.02
C ASP A 169 -2.98 7.70 -6.71
N SER A 170 -3.82 6.67 -6.79
CA SER A 170 -3.50 5.44 -7.52
C SER A 170 -3.32 5.73 -9.01
N ASN A 171 -4.25 6.43 -9.65
CA ASN A 171 -4.15 6.80 -11.06
C ASN A 171 -2.89 7.65 -11.34
N LYS A 172 -2.62 8.64 -10.50
CA LYS A 172 -1.43 9.48 -10.60
C LYS A 172 -0.15 8.67 -10.40
N ALA A 173 -0.08 7.79 -9.42
CA ALA A 173 1.08 6.95 -9.16
C ALA A 173 1.38 5.99 -10.33
N MET A 174 0.34 5.40 -10.91
CA MET A 174 0.47 4.50 -12.06
C MET A 174 0.96 5.24 -13.31
N LEU A 175 0.38 6.39 -13.61
CA LEU A 175 0.85 7.26 -14.70
C LEU A 175 2.27 7.78 -14.45
N SER A 176 2.61 8.07 -13.20
CA SER A 176 3.98 8.48 -12.85
C SER A 176 4.98 7.36 -13.10
N LYS A 177 4.62 6.11 -12.77
CA LYS A 177 5.44 4.93 -13.07
C LYS A 177 5.65 4.74 -14.58
N THR A 178 4.60 4.85 -15.38
CA THR A 178 4.71 4.70 -16.85
C THR A 178 5.47 5.87 -17.48
N SER A 179 5.27 7.08 -16.99
CA SER A 179 6.00 8.28 -17.41
C SER A 179 7.49 8.20 -17.04
N TRP A 180 7.82 7.72 -15.84
CA TRP A 180 9.21 7.49 -15.41
C TRP A 180 9.90 6.41 -16.25
N ALA A 181 9.17 5.40 -16.72
CA ALA A 181 9.75 4.42 -17.62
C ALA A 181 10.24 5.05 -18.95
N LEU A 182 9.65 6.17 -19.39
CA LEU A 182 10.06 6.88 -20.61
C LEU A 182 11.36 7.68 -20.45
N THR A 183 11.79 7.97 -19.22
CA THR A 183 13.05 8.70 -18.97
C THR A 183 14.26 7.77 -18.95
N LYS A 184 14.05 6.46 -18.80
CA LYS A 184 15.12 5.46 -18.80
C LYS A 184 15.69 5.22 -20.20
N THR A 185 16.92 4.73 -20.25
CA THR A 185 17.61 4.38 -21.52
C THR A 185 17.00 3.13 -22.17
N ASN A 186 16.69 2.11 -21.38
CA ASN A 186 16.02 0.89 -21.86
C ASN A 186 14.50 1.04 -21.86
N ILE A 187 13.96 1.51 -22.99
CA ILE A 187 12.52 1.67 -23.23
C ILE A 187 11.94 0.54 -24.06
N SER A 188 10.72 0.13 -23.70
CA SER A 188 9.90 -0.81 -24.48
C SER A 188 9.61 -0.28 -25.90
N LEU A 189 9.19 -1.15 -26.82
CA LEU A 189 8.82 -0.74 -28.18
C LEU A 189 7.76 0.37 -28.19
N ALA A 190 6.73 0.27 -27.33
CA ALA A 190 5.73 1.31 -27.15
C ALA A 190 6.34 2.63 -26.65
N GLY A 191 7.29 2.56 -25.71
CA GLY A 191 8.04 3.73 -25.24
C GLY A 191 8.85 4.38 -26.35
N ARG A 192 9.48 3.59 -27.23
CA ARG A 192 10.21 4.10 -28.42
C ARG A 192 9.28 4.82 -29.39
N ALA A 193 8.10 4.27 -29.66
CA ALA A 193 7.11 4.91 -30.51
C ALA A 193 6.61 6.25 -29.92
N ILE A 194 6.35 6.29 -28.61
CA ILE A 194 5.98 7.54 -27.92
C ILE A 194 7.12 8.56 -27.97
N LYS A 195 8.36 8.15 -27.69
CA LYS A 195 9.55 9.00 -27.73
C LYS A 195 9.83 9.52 -29.16
N ALA A 196 9.60 8.71 -30.19
CA ALA A 196 9.73 9.14 -31.58
C ALA A 196 8.68 10.20 -31.95
N LYS A 197 7.43 10.05 -31.48
CA LYS A 197 6.33 10.99 -31.77
C LYS A 197 6.43 12.29 -30.99
N TYR A 198 6.77 12.23 -29.70
CA TYR A 198 6.69 13.37 -28.77
C TYR A 198 8.05 13.91 -28.33
N GLY A 199 9.14 13.18 -28.55
CA GLY A 199 10.49 13.55 -28.15
C GLY A 199 10.83 13.17 -26.71
N ASN A 200 11.78 13.89 -26.11
CA ASN A 200 12.19 13.70 -24.73
C ASN A 200 11.09 14.18 -23.77
N PHE A 201 10.53 13.27 -22.96
CA PHE A 201 9.43 13.54 -22.03
C PHE A 201 9.66 14.72 -21.07
N LEU A 202 10.89 14.90 -20.57
CA LEU A 202 11.19 15.99 -19.62
C LEU A 202 11.24 17.35 -20.32
N LYS A 203 11.71 17.39 -21.58
CA LYS A 203 11.88 18.62 -22.36
C LYS A 203 10.69 18.93 -23.29
N SER A 204 9.82 17.97 -23.56
CA SER A 204 8.71 18.10 -24.52
C SER A 204 7.66 19.11 -24.07
N SER A 205 7.29 20.02 -24.98
CA SER A 205 6.18 20.97 -24.81
C SER A 205 4.84 20.38 -25.25
N ASN A 206 3.74 21.05 -24.91
CA ASN A 206 2.40 20.65 -25.34
C ASN A 206 2.25 20.86 -26.85
N ARG A 207 2.05 19.76 -27.59
CA ARG A 207 1.59 19.82 -28.99
C ARG A 207 0.11 20.22 -29.04
N SER A 208 -0.34 20.77 -30.18
CA SER A 208 -1.74 21.21 -30.39
C SER A 208 -2.76 20.06 -30.22
N SER A 209 -2.44 18.84 -30.66
CA SER A 209 -3.33 17.67 -30.59
C SER A 209 -2.66 16.43 -29.94
N PRO A 210 -2.43 16.44 -28.61
CA PRO A 210 -1.83 15.31 -27.93
C PRO A 210 -2.82 14.16 -27.78
N SER A 211 -2.31 12.92 -27.84
CA SER A 211 -3.14 11.73 -27.58
C SER A 211 -3.63 11.73 -26.12
N PRO A 212 -4.77 11.09 -25.80
CA PRO A 212 -5.24 10.98 -24.42
C PRO A 212 -4.20 10.33 -23.48
N ILE A 213 -3.43 9.37 -23.99
CA ILE A 213 -2.31 8.74 -23.28
C ILE A 213 -1.26 9.80 -22.94
N TRP A 214 -0.81 10.58 -23.93
CA TRP A 214 0.18 11.63 -23.71
C TRP A 214 -0.31 12.70 -22.73
N ARG A 215 -1.58 13.09 -22.79
CA ARG A 215 -2.19 14.00 -21.80
C ARG A 215 -2.11 13.43 -20.38
N GLY A 216 -2.32 12.13 -20.22
CA GLY A 216 -2.19 11.43 -18.94
C GLY A 216 -0.75 11.44 -18.42
N LEU A 217 0.22 11.16 -19.29
CA LEU A 217 1.64 11.19 -18.92
C LEU A 217 2.09 12.62 -18.55
N GLN A 218 1.66 13.61 -19.33
CA GLN A 218 1.97 15.03 -19.09
C GLN A 218 1.47 15.51 -17.72
N TRP A 219 0.35 14.97 -17.21
CA TRP A 219 -0.17 15.30 -15.88
C TRP A 219 0.82 14.98 -14.75
N CYS A 220 1.69 13.99 -14.95
CA CYS A 220 2.70 13.59 -13.96
C CYS A 220 4.06 14.26 -14.20
N LYS A 221 4.19 15.07 -15.26
CA LYS A 221 5.47 15.65 -15.68
C LYS A 221 6.11 16.50 -14.59
N ASP A 222 5.34 17.37 -13.95
CA ASP A 222 5.87 18.27 -12.91
C ASP A 222 6.33 17.49 -11.67
N THR A 223 5.56 16.47 -11.27
CA THR A 223 5.93 15.59 -10.15
C THR A 223 7.21 14.82 -10.44
N ILE A 224 7.41 14.37 -11.68
CA ILE A 224 8.65 13.69 -12.06
C ILE A 224 9.80 14.69 -12.12
N LYS A 225 9.61 15.84 -12.78
CA LYS A 225 10.64 16.86 -12.96
C LYS A 225 11.21 17.35 -11.62
N ASN A 226 10.35 17.54 -10.62
CA ASN A 226 10.77 17.99 -9.30
C ASN A 226 11.55 16.94 -8.51
N ASN A 227 11.32 15.65 -8.77
CA ASN A 227 11.98 14.53 -8.09
C ASN A 227 13.05 13.84 -8.96
N THR A 228 13.51 14.49 -10.03
CA THR A 228 14.53 13.95 -10.94
C THR A 228 15.85 14.65 -10.72
N CYS A 229 16.91 13.87 -10.52
CA CYS A 229 18.30 14.31 -10.61
C CYS A 229 19.03 13.43 -11.62
N PHE A 230 19.75 14.02 -12.57
CA PHE A 230 20.55 13.29 -13.54
C PHE A 230 21.87 12.83 -12.91
N SER A 231 22.20 11.56 -13.12
CA SER A 231 23.52 11.00 -12.86
C SER A 231 24.42 11.25 -14.06
N VAL A 232 25.55 11.90 -13.82
CA VAL A 232 26.53 12.25 -14.86
C VAL A 232 27.26 10.99 -15.33
N GLY A 233 27.10 10.66 -16.62
CA GLY A 233 27.84 9.61 -17.31
C GLY A 233 28.89 10.22 -18.22
N ASN A 234 28.49 10.55 -19.46
CA ASN A 234 29.34 11.23 -20.45
C ASN A 234 29.14 12.76 -20.46
N GLY A 235 28.08 13.26 -19.82
CA GLY A 235 27.78 14.68 -19.68
C GLY A 235 27.30 15.37 -20.95
N THR A 236 27.08 14.64 -22.05
CA THR A 236 26.75 15.21 -23.37
C THR A 236 25.27 15.61 -23.51
N SER A 237 24.40 15.03 -22.67
CA SER A 237 22.94 15.22 -22.74
C SER A 237 22.42 16.19 -21.68
N ILE A 238 23.23 16.50 -20.68
CA ILE A 238 22.89 17.34 -19.52
C ILE A 238 23.35 18.78 -19.77
N LEU A 239 22.41 19.72 -19.75
CA LEU A 239 22.70 21.16 -19.78
C LEU A 239 22.96 21.66 -18.36
N VAL A 240 24.09 22.34 -18.17
CA VAL A 240 24.60 22.73 -16.84
C VAL A 240 23.60 23.58 -16.06
N TRP A 241 22.95 24.54 -16.72
CA TRP A 241 22.08 25.53 -16.08
C TRP A 241 20.60 25.15 -16.05
N HIS A 242 20.17 24.24 -16.92
CA HIS A 242 18.74 23.95 -17.13
C HIS A 242 18.31 22.61 -16.54
N ASP A 243 19.20 21.61 -16.54
CA ASP A 243 18.90 20.26 -16.09
C ASP A 243 19.36 20.06 -14.63
N PRO A 244 18.59 19.36 -13.78
CA PRO A 244 18.98 19.05 -12.41
C PRO A 244 20.00 17.91 -12.36
N TRP A 245 21.24 18.14 -11.94
CA TRP A 245 22.31 17.12 -11.94
C TRP A 245 23.18 17.08 -10.68
N ILE A 246 22.93 17.96 -9.70
CA ILE A 246 23.69 18.01 -8.44
C ILE A 246 22.79 17.57 -7.27
N PRO A 247 22.94 16.35 -6.74
CA PRO A 247 22.05 15.82 -5.71
C PRO A 247 22.03 16.63 -4.41
N SER A 248 23.14 17.28 -4.05
CA SER A 248 23.33 17.93 -2.75
C SER A 248 22.85 19.38 -2.65
N ILE A 249 22.22 19.92 -3.70
CA ILE A 249 21.74 21.31 -3.75
C ILE A 249 20.21 21.32 -3.82
N ASN A 250 19.57 22.33 -3.21
CA ASN A 250 18.14 22.58 -3.33
C ASN A 250 17.75 22.73 -4.82
N ASP A 251 16.69 22.05 -5.27
CA ASP A 251 16.27 21.93 -6.67
C ASP A 251 17.27 21.27 -7.63
N HIS A 252 18.38 20.73 -7.12
CA HIS A 252 19.41 20.00 -7.84
C HIS A 252 20.08 20.74 -9.02
N LYS A 253 19.90 22.07 -9.09
CA LYS A 253 20.43 22.94 -10.15
C LYS A 253 21.49 23.88 -9.60
N PRO A 254 22.64 24.02 -10.26
CA PRO A 254 23.64 25.00 -9.84
C PRO A 254 23.20 26.42 -10.20
N SER A 255 23.58 27.38 -9.35
CA SER A 255 23.51 28.80 -9.66
C SER A 255 24.85 29.30 -10.18
N PRO A 256 24.86 30.16 -11.22
CA PRO A 256 26.09 30.77 -11.73
C PRO A 256 26.64 31.77 -10.73
N ARG A 257 27.94 32.03 -10.81
CA ARG A 257 28.57 33.15 -10.10
C ARG A 257 28.08 34.47 -10.72
N SER A 258 27.68 35.42 -9.87
CA SER A 258 26.93 36.64 -10.20
C SER A 258 27.43 37.51 -11.36
N ASP A 259 28.68 37.36 -11.81
CA ASP A 259 29.33 38.21 -12.84
C ASP A 259 29.77 37.45 -14.11
N THR A 260 29.31 36.22 -14.35
CA THR A 260 29.74 35.42 -15.51
C THR A 260 28.72 35.40 -16.64
N PHE A 261 29.19 35.56 -17.89
CA PHE A 261 28.38 35.36 -19.09
C PHE A 261 27.92 33.89 -19.14
N GLN A 262 26.60 33.69 -19.14
CA GLN A 262 26.00 32.36 -19.16
C GLN A 262 25.89 31.89 -20.60
N ASP A 263 26.71 30.93 -21.02
CA ASP A 263 26.39 30.16 -22.22
C ASP A 263 25.20 29.23 -21.91
N PRO A 264 24.01 29.45 -22.49
CA PRO A 264 22.83 28.62 -22.22
C PRO A 264 22.99 27.17 -22.72
N ASN A 265 23.94 26.93 -23.63
CA ASN A 265 24.17 25.62 -24.23
C ASN A 265 25.32 24.83 -23.58
N LEU A 266 25.93 25.36 -22.52
CA LEU A 266 27.02 24.70 -21.80
C LEU A 266 26.60 23.31 -21.31
N LYS A 267 27.37 22.29 -21.68
CA LYS A 267 27.13 20.89 -21.30
C LYS A 267 28.04 20.48 -20.16
N VAL A 268 27.60 19.48 -19.39
CA VAL A 268 28.43 18.91 -18.31
C VAL A 268 29.71 18.27 -18.87
N SER A 269 29.69 17.75 -20.10
CA SER A 269 30.88 17.24 -20.79
C SER A 269 31.98 18.28 -20.93
N ASP A 270 31.63 19.56 -21.07
CA ASP A 270 32.59 20.66 -21.27
C ASP A 270 33.30 21.03 -19.96
N LEU A 271 32.71 20.65 -18.82
CA LEU A 271 33.29 20.77 -17.49
C LEU A 271 34.25 19.61 -17.15
N MET A 272 34.39 18.63 -18.04
CA MET A 272 35.14 17.40 -17.84
C MET A 272 36.36 17.33 -18.78
N LEU A 273 37.46 16.78 -18.27
CA LEU A 273 38.63 16.39 -19.07
C LEU A 273 38.54 14.90 -19.35
N ASN A 274 38.79 14.44 -20.58
CA ASN A 274 38.56 13.04 -20.99
C ASN A 274 39.79 12.11 -20.83
N HIS A 275 40.98 12.65 -20.55
CA HIS A 275 42.23 11.89 -20.44
C HIS A 275 43.15 12.40 -19.32
N PRO A 276 43.08 11.87 -18.08
CA PRO A 276 42.08 10.94 -17.54
C PRO A 276 40.73 11.64 -17.28
N LYS A 277 39.65 10.86 -17.21
CA LYS A 277 38.30 11.38 -16.94
C LYS A 277 38.21 12.04 -15.56
N ARG A 278 38.21 13.38 -15.51
CA ARG A 278 38.17 14.16 -14.26
C ARG A 278 37.49 15.52 -14.46
N TRP A 279 37.09 16.14 -13.35
CA TRP A 279 36.55 17.50 -13.36
C TRP A 279 37.63 18.54 -13.67
N ASN A 280 37.30 19.54 -14.50
CA ASN A 280 38.15 20.70 -14.76
C ASN A 280 38.01 21.72 -13.63
N ILE A 281 38.77 21.53 -12.54
CA ILE A 281 38.68 22.35 -11.32
C ILE A 281 38.89 23.86 -11.58
N PRO A 282 39.87 24.30 -12.40
CA PRO A 282 40.00 25.73 -12.74
C PRO A 282 38.75 26.31 -13.39
N LEU A 283 38.15 25.60 -14.35
CA LEU A 283 36.93 26.04 -15.03
C LEU A 283 35.74 26.08 -14.06
N LEU A 284 35.57 25.05 -13.23
CA LEU A 284 34.51 25.01 -12.21
C LEU A 284 34.62 26.18 -11.22
N THR A 285 35.84 26.53 -10.79
CA THR A 285 36.09 27.63 -9.84
C THR A 285 35.78 29.00 -10.45
N SER A 286 35.90 29.12 -11.78
CA SER A 286 35.53 30.34 -12.50
C SER A 286 34.00 30.50 -12.66
N LEU A 287 33.27 29.39 -12.84
CA LEU A 287 31.84 29.39 -13.15
C LEU A 287 30.93 29.31 -11.92
N PHE A 288 31.36 28.64 -10.84
CA PHE A 288 30.53 28.36 -9.66
C PHE A 288 31.15 28.89 -8.37
N GLU A 289 30.32 29.10 -7.36
CA GLU A 289 30.77 29.35 -6.00
C GLU A 289 31.46 28.12 -5.39
N GLN A 290 32.40 28.35 -4.47
CA GLN A 290 33.22 27.30 -3.90
C GLN A 290 32.40 26.19 -3.22
N ALA A 291 31.26 26.51 -2.61
CA ALA A 291 30.35 25.53 -2.02
C ALA A 291 29.77 24.55 -3.05
N ILE A 292 29.37 25.06 -4.22
CA ILE A 292 28.83 24.26 -5.33
C ILE A 292 29.94 23.40 -5.94
N VAL A 293 31.14 23.96 -6.13
CA VAL A 293 32.30 23.22 -6.66
C VAL A 293 32.62 22.00 -5.79
N GLN A 294 32.60 22.14 -4.45
CA GLN A 294 32.81 21.00 -3.55
C GLN A 294 31.75 19.91 -3.71
N ASN A 295 30.51 20.28 -3.99
CA ASN A 295 29.44 19.32 -4.25
C ASN A 295 29.61 18.63 -5.62
N ILE A 296 30.07 19.35 -6.65
CA ILE A 296 30.36 18.78 -7.97
C ILE A 296 31.52 17.78 -7.89
N ILE A 297 32.60 18.11 -7.16
CA ILE A 297 33.77 17.23 -7.01
C ILE A 297 33.39 15.90 -6.34
N LYS A 298 32.40 15.89 -5.44
CA LYS A 298 31.89 14.66 -4.80
C LYS A 298 31.19 13.72 -5.78
N ILE A 299 30.76 14.19 -6.95
CA ILE A 299 30.12 13.34 -7.97
C ILE A 299 31.19 12.45 -8.60
N HIS A 300 31.06 11.14 -8.38
CA HIS A 300 31.98 10.15 -8.92
C HIS A 300 31.80 9.98 -10.44
N LEU A 301 32.87 10.22 -11.19
CA LEU A 301 32.91 10.03 -12.64
C LEU A 301 33.36 8.61 -12.96
N THR A 302 32.48 7.80 -13.54
CA THR A 302 32.84 6.46 -14.02
C THR A 302 33.74 6.56 -15.26
N GLN A 303 34.84 5.81 -15.28
CA GLN A 303 35.78 5.80 -16.41
C GLN A 303 35.22 5.18 -17.70
N GLY A 304 34.14 4.39 -17.62
CA GLY A 304 33.44 3.87 -18.80
C GLY A 304 32.61 4.94 -19.54
N ASN A 305 32.32 4.67 -20.82
CA ASN A 305 31.36 5.43 -21.63
C ASN A 305 29.91 5.06 -21.28
N LEU A 306 29.51 5.34 -20.04
CA LEU A 306 28.12 5.23 -19.63
C LEU A 306 27.33 6.47 -20.09
N GLU A 307 26.10 6.24 -20.56
CA GLU A 307 25.17 7.32 -20.89
C GLU A 307 24.64 8.01 -19.62
N ASP A 308 24.29 9.29 -19.75
CA ASP A 308 23.61 10.05 -18.71
C ASP A 308 22.25 9.41 -18.38
N SER A 309 21.93 9.27 -17.09
CA SER A 309 20.69 8.61 -16.67
C SER A 309 19.93 9.41 -15.61
N ALA A 310 18.59 9.38 -15.68
CA ALA A 310 17.75 10.03 -14.68
C ALA A 310 17.61 9.14 -13.43
N GLN A 311 17.89 9.71 -12.26
CA GLN A 311 17.68 9.09 -10.95
C GLN A 311 16.54 9.78 -10.20
N TRP A 312 15.81 9.00 -9.42
CA TRP A 312 14.73 9.51 -8.58
C TRP A 312 15.31 9.95 -7.24
N THR A 313 15.22 11.25 -6.94
CA THR A 313 15.62 11.82 -5.66
C THR A 313 14.35 12.36 -4.98
N PRO A 314 13.91 11.76 -3.87
CA PRO A 314 12.78 12.31 -3.13
C PRO A 314 13.18 13.65 -2.53
N ASN A 315 12.35 14.68 -2.72
CA ASN A 315 12.49 15.94 -2.00
C ASN A 315 12.35 15.64 -0.50
N THR A 316 13.42 15.89 0.26
CA THR A 316 13.45 15.83 1.73
C THR A 316 12.73 17.03 2.33
#